data_AF-A0A1Q3BN61-F1
#
_entry.id   AF-A0A1Q3BN61-F1
#
_cell.length_a   1.000
_cell.length_b   1.000
_cell.length_c   1.000
_cell.angle_alpha   90.00
_cell.angle_beta   90.00
_cell.angle_gamma   90.00
#
_symmetry.space_group_name_H-M   'P 1'
#
loop_
_entity.id
_entity.type
_entity.pdbx_description
1 polymer ?
#
loop_
_entity_poly.entity_id
_entity_poly.type
_entity_poly.pdbx_seq_one_letter_code
_entity_poly.pdbx_strand_id
1 'polypeptide(L)'
;AVEVARMIDTSELETGRGGNQIRILQRAGDTRWSSHLNITSLMRMFHGTYIFVAAIDSQLQELNSRFDENMVELLILSFALDPEDSFKSFSVDKICSLVSKFYPEDFTKQEQIHLPYELQHYAVDIFQHPNFGSIFTLSELCQILAETGKAVIYPLVDRLIRLVLTLPVSTATIERAFPAMNIIKNKLRSKMDDDYLRSSLVLYIEREIAEKITTYAIIDYFCTTKERRV
;
A
#
# COMPACT_ATOMS: atom_id res chain seq x y z
N ALA A 1 61.07 -36.60 22.38
CA ALA A 1 62.38 -36.23 21.82
C ALA A 1 63.14 -37.45 21.29
N VAL A 2 63.34 -38.49 22.11
CA VAL A 2 64.05 -39.73 21.70
C VAL A 2 63.36 -40.48 20.55
N GLU A 3 62.03 -40.56 20.54
CA GLU A 3 61.27 -41.26 19.49
C GLU A 3 61.39 -40.58 18.11
N VAL A 4 61.38 -39.25 18.08
CA VAL A 4 61.48 -38.47 16.83
C VAL A 4 62.87 -38.56 16.23
N ALA A 5 63.92 -38.59 17.06
CA ALA A 5 65.30 -38.79 16.60
C ALA A 5 65.49 -40.18 16.00
N ARG A 6 64.92 -41.23 16.61
CA ARG A 6 64.97 -42.60 16.10
C ARG A 6 64.30 -42.74 14.73
N MET A 7 63.17 -42.06 14.51
CA MET A 7 62.42 -42.08 13.24
C MET A 7 63.10 -41.31 12.10
N ILE A 8 63.95 -40.33 12.41
CA ILE A 8 64.80 -39.64 11.42
C ILE A 8 65.97 -40.54 11.03
N ASP A 9 66.60 -41.23 11.99
CA ASP A 9 67.71 -42.15 11.74
C ASP A 9 67.29 -43.42 10.97
N THR A 10 66.04 -43.89 11.12
CA THR A 10 65.48 -45.00 10.32
C THR A 10 64.98 -44.59 8.94
N SER A 11 65.14 -43.31 8.55
CA SER A 11 64.64 -42.71 7.29
C SER A 11 63.11 -42.77 7.11
N GLU A 12 62.35 -42.88 8.20
CA GLU A 12 60.88 -42.90 8.15
C GLU A 12 60.26 -41.49 8.13
N LEU A 13 61.02 -40.46 8.52
CA LEU A 13 60.60 -39.05 8.46
C LEU A 13 61.62 -38.21 7.66
N GLU A 14 61.18 -37.62 6.55
CA GLU A 14 62.01 -36.66 5.80
C GLU A 14 62.08 -35.31 6.52
N THR A 15 63.29 -34.72 6.60
CA THR A 15 63.51 -33.41 7.22
C THR A 15 63.63 -32.32 6.15
N GLY A 16 62.59 -31.50 6.04
CA GLY A 16 62.49 -30.39 5.09
C GLY A 16 61.27 -29.52 5.37
N ARG A 17 61.30 -28.25 4.96
CA ARG A 17 60.20 -27.29 5.24
C ARG A 17 58.93 -27.71 4.50
N GLY A 18 57.99 -28.35 5.22
CA GLY A 18 56.73 -28.87 4.67
C GLY A 18 56.72 -30.37 4.36
N GLY A 19 57.78 -31.13 4.71
CA GLY A 19 57.76 -32.59 4.68
C GLY A 19 56.81 -33.17 5.73
N ASN A 20 56.11 -34.26 5.36
CA ASN A 20 55.18 -35.01 6.22
C ASN A 20 53.83 -34.32 6.55
N GLN A 21 53.44 -33.29 5.81
CA GLN A 21 52.08 -32.74 5.84
C GLN A 21 51.13 -33.57 4.95
N ILE A 22 50.31 -34.44 5.54
CA ILE A 22 49.21 -35.10 4.81
C ILE A 22 48.17 -34.04 4.45
N ARG A 23 47.89 -33.90 3.15
CA ARG A 23 47.19 -32.74 2.58
C ARG A 23 45.79 -33.13 2.09
N ILE A 24 44.74 -32.64 2.76
CA ILE A 24 43.35 -32.72 2.25
C ILE A 24 42.95 -31.41 1.55
N LEU A 25 43.72 -30.32 1.73
CA LEU A 25 43.41 -29.00 1.15
C LEU A 25 44.61 -28.37 0.44
N GLN A 26 44.35 -27.82 -0.76
CA GLN A 26 45.31 -27.12 -1.62
C GLN A 26 45.83 -25.82 -0.97
N ARG A 27 47.05 -25.39 -1.33
CA ARG A 27 47.73 -24.23 -0.73
C ARG A 27 47.23 -22.96 -1.42
N ALA A 28 47.31 -21.84 -0.70
CA ALA A 28 46.91 -20.52 -1.18
C ALA A 28 47.62 -20.04 -2.48
N GLY A 29 48.73 -20.69 -2.90
CA GLY A 29 49.39 -20.43 -4.19
C GLY A 29 48.91 -21.31 -5.35
N ASP A 30 48.14 -22.37 -5.10
CA ASP A 30 47.63 -23.28 -6.16
C ASP A 30 46.34 -22.75 -6.80
N THR A 31 45.67 -21.81 -6.15
CA THR A 31 44.59 -21.05 -6.77
C THR A 31 45.22 -19.88 -7.52
N ARG A 32 45.11 -19.87 -8.85
CA ARG A 32 45.28 -18.65 -9.63
C ARG A 32 44.09 -17.75 -9.33
N TRP A 33 44.20 -16.90 -8.30
CA TRP A 33 43.16 -15.92 -7.96
C TRP A 33 42.95 -14.88 -9.09
N SER A 34 43.89 -14.76 -10.03
CA SER A 34 43.82 -13.81 -11.15
C SER A 34 42.89 -14.23 -12.30
N SER A 35 42.33 -15.45 -12.33
CA SER A 35 41.48 -15.90 -13.45
C SER A 35 40.02 -16.19 -13.09
N HIS A 36 39.70 -16.50 -11.83
CA HIS A 36 38.34 -16.94 -11.47
C HIS A 36 37.39 -15.83 -11.02
N LEU A 37 37.92 -14.68 -10.58
CA LEU A 37 37.15 -13.48 -10.30
C LEU A 37 37.86 -12.27 -10.91
N ASN A 38 37.80 -12.15 -12.24
CA ASN A 38 38.11 -10.88 -12.89
C ASN A 38 37.18 -9.80 -12.31
N ILE A 39 37.62 -8.55 -12.22
CA ILE A 39 36.84 -7.39 -11.73
C ILE A 39 35.45 -7.36 -12.41
N THR A 40 35.39 -7.74 -13.70
CA THR A 40 34.14 -7.87 -14.46
C THR A 40 33.18 -8.94 -13.93
N SER A 41 33.69 -10.08 -13.45
CA SER A 41 32.88 -11.14 -12.83
C SER A 41 32.35 -10.71 -11.47
N LEU A 42 33.19 -10.01 -10.68
CA LEU A 42 32.82 -9.43 -9.40
C LEU A 42 31.75 -8.34 -9.57
N MET A 43 31.96 -7.42 -10.51
CA MET A 43 30.99 -6.40 -10.89
C MET A 43 29.67 -7.02 -11.33
N ARG A 44 29.68 -8.06 -12.17
CA ARG A 44 28.47 -8.76 -12.62
C ARG A 44 27.73 -9.47 -11.46
N MET A 45 28.47 -10.03 -10.51
CA MET A 45 27.91 -10.67 -9.31
C MET A 45 27.20 -9.67 -8.38
N PHE A 46 27.76 -8.47 -8.20
CA PHE A 46 27.19 -7.43 -7.34
C PHE A 46 26.28 -6.43 -8.06
N HIS A 47 26.27 -6.40 -9.39
CA HIS A 47 25.43 -5.51 -10.19
C HIS A 47 23.93 -5.77 -9.95
N GLY A 48 23.54 -7.04 -9.85
CA GLY A 48 22.18 -7.42 -9.49
C GLY A 48 21.80 -6.89 -8.10
N THR A 49 22.69 -7.00 -7.12
CA THR A 49 22.50 -6.46 -5.76
C THR A 49 22.34 -4.94 -5.78
N TYR A 50 23.16 -4.23 -6.55
CA TYR A 50 23.08 -2.76 -6.65
C TYR A 50 21.75 -2.29 -7.25
N ILE A 51 21.29 -2.94 -8.32
CA ILE A 51 19.98 -2.64 -8.92
C ILE A 51 18.86 -2.94 -7.93
N PHE A 52 18.93 -4.06 -7.20
CA PHE A 52 17.90 -4.45 -6.25
C PHE A 52 17.82 -3.50 -5.06
N VAL A 53 18.97 -3.08 -4.53
CA VAL A 53 19.05 -2.08 -3.46
C VAL A 53 18.51 -0.74 -3.93
N ALA A 54 18.91 -0.26 -5.12
CA ALA A 54 18.38 0.99 -5.68
C ALA A 54 16.86 0.93 -5.92
N ALA A 55 16.33 -0.22 -6.34
CA ALA A 55 14.89 -0.43 -6.49
C ALA A 55 14.18 -0.43 -5.13
N ILE A 56 14.73 -1.10 -4.11
CA ILE A 56 14.19 -1.07 -2.75
C ILE A 56 14.20 0.35 -2.19
N ASP A 57 15.31 1.08 -2.33
CA ASP A 57 15.44 2.45 -1.84
C ASP A 57 14.43 3.37 -2.53
N SER A 58 14.21 3.22 -3.84
CA SER A 58 13.20 3.98 -4.57
C SER A 58 11.77 3.65 -4.10
N GLN A 59 11.45 2.38 -3.85
CA GLN A 59 10.14 1.97 -3.33
C GLN A 59 9.93 2.46 -1.90
N LEU A 60 10.96 2.39 -1.06
CA LEU A 60 10.93 2.87 0.31
C LEU A 60 10.78 4.39 0.38
N GLN A 61 11.48 5.13 -0.50
CA GLN A 61 11.31 6.57 -0.63
C GLN A 61 9.89 6.93 -1.09
N GLU A 62 9.35 6.20 -2.07
CA GLU A 62 7.98 6.42 -2.54
C GLU A 62 6.96 6.14 -1.43
N LEU A 63 7.10 5.03 -0.69
CA LEU A 63 6.27 4.70 0.46
C LEU A 63 6.35 5.78 1.55
N ASN A 64 7.55 6.18 1.95
CA ASN A 64 7.74 7.22 2.97
C ASN A 64 7.22 8.59 2.51
N SER A 65 7.25 8.88 1.21
CA SER A 65 6.66 10.10 0.67
C SER A 65 5.13 10.06 0.62
N ARG A 66 4.53 8.87 0.45
CA ARG A 66 3.07 8.65 0.38
C ARG A 66 2.43 8.51 1.76
N PHE A 67 3.14 7.90 2.71
CA PHE A 67 2.73 7.68 4.09
C PHE A 67 3.65 8.46 5.02
N ASP A 68 3.58 9.79 4.94
CA ASP A 68 4.26 10.64 5.90
C ASP A 68 3.67 10.45 7.31
N GLU A 69 4.33 11.02 8.32
CA GLU A 69 3.90 10.89 9.72
C GLU A 69 2.44 11.31 9.93
N ASN A 70 1.98 12.33 9.20
CA ASN A 70 0.61 12.82 9.25
C ASN A 70 -0.39 11.80 8.70
N MET A 71 -0.11 11.19 7.53
CA MET A 71 -0.96 10.16 6.93
C MET A 71 -1.02 8.90 7.79
N VAL A 72 0.09 8.51 8.42
CA VAL A 72 0.11 7.38 9.37
C VAL A 72 -0.75 7.70 10.59
N GLU A 73 -0.63 8.90 11.15
CA GLU A 73 -1.45 9.32 12.28
C GLU A 73 -2.94 9.40 11.93
N LEU A 74 -3.28 9.93 10.75
CA LEU A 74 -4.64 9.94 10.21
C LEU A 74 -5.23 8.53 10.18
N LEU A 75 -4.47 7.53 9.71
CA LEU A 75 -4.91 6.14 9.65
C LEU A 75 -5.11 5.53 11.05
N ILE A 76 -4.17 5.78 11.96
CA ILE A 76 -4.25 5.30 13.35
C ILE A 76 -5.50 5.89 14.05
N LEU A 77 -5.79 7.16 13.83
CA LEU A 77 -6.97 7.81 14.39
C LEU A 77 -8.26 7.34 13.72
N SER A 78 -8.24 7.10 12.41
CA SER A 78 -9.38 6.56 11.65
C SER A 78 -9.77 5.15 12.10
N PHE A 79 -8.81 4.36 12.59
CA PHE A 79 -9.06 3.04 13.18
C PHE A 79 -9.98 3.10 14.42
N ALA A 80 -10.15 4.26 15.05
CA ALA A 80 -11.12 4.41 16.13
C ALA A 80 -12.59 4.32 15.67
N LEU A 81 -12.87 4.37 14.36
CA LEU A 81 -14.22 4.19 13.82
C LEU A 81 -14.50 2.74 13.38
N ASP A 82 -13.49 1.88 13.43
CA ASP A 82 -13.57 0.54 12.89
C ASP A 82 -14.59 -0.32 13.65
N PRO A 83 -15.56 -0.97 12.96
CA PRO A 83 -16.55 -1.81 13.60
C PRO A 83 -16.02 -3.18 14.05
N GLU A 84 -14.80 -3.55 13.67
CA GLU A 84 -14.19 -4.84 14.04
C GLU A 84 -14.22 -5.09 15.55
N ASP A 85 -14.34 -6.37 15.95
CA ASP A 85 -14.41 -6.80 17.34
C ASP A 85 -15.47 -6.05 18.17
N SER A 86 -16.63 -5.76 17.57
CA SER A 86 -17.72 -5.01 18.21
C SER A 86 -17.30 -3.60 18.67
N PHE A 87 -16.62 -2.86 17.78
CA PHE A 87 -16.16 -1.49 18.04
C PHE A 87 -15.17 -1.35 19.19
N LYS A 88 -14.34 -2.38 19.44
CA LYS A 88 -13.35 -2.39 20.53
C LYS A 88 -12.37 -1.21 20.49
N SER A 89 -12.04 -0.75 19.30
CA SER A 89 -11.11 0.38 19.08
C SER A 89 -11.75 1.75 19.27
N PHE A 90 -13.07 1.81 19.50
CA PHE A 90 -13.82 3.05 19.55
C PHE A 90 -13.39 3.96 20.70
N SER A 91 -13.09 5.20 20.35
CA SER A 91 -12.65 6.21 21.31
C SER A 91 -13.08 7.59 20.84
N VAL A 92 -13.96 8.22 21.62
CA VAL A 92 -14.46 9.57 21.35
C VAL A 92 -13.30 10.56 21.24
N ASP A 93 -12.32 10.50 22.15
CA ASP A 93 -11.19 11.43 22.17
C ASP A 93 -10.33 11.32 20.90
N LYS A 94 -10.06 10.09 20.43
CA LYS A 94 -9.30 9.86 19.19
C LYS A 94 -10.06 10.38 17.97
N ILE A 95 -11.37 10.15 17.92
CA ILE A 95 -12.23 10.60 16.82
C ILE A 95 -12.34 12.14 16.81
N CYS A 96 -12.44 12.79 17.97
CA CYS A 96 -12.43 14.24 18.06
C CYS A 96 -11.06 14.83 17.65
N SER A 97 -9.96 14.16 18.01
CA SER A 97 -8.61 14.53 17.55
C SER A 97 -8.48 14.41 16.03
N LEU A 98 -9.01 13.33 15.44
CA LEU A 98 -9.06 13.11 13.98
C LEU A 98 -9.70 14.30 13.26
N VAL A 99 -10.90 14.67 13.70
CA VAL A 99 -11.66 15.77 13.11
C VAL A 99 -10.92 17.11 13.27
N SER A 100 -10.46 17.41 14.47
CA SER A 100 -9.83 18.69 14.78
C SER A 100 -8.53 18.90 14.02
N LYS A 101 -7.77 17.82 13.78
CA LYS A 101 -6.45 17.87 13.16
C LYS A 101 -6.48 17.72 11.64
N PHE A 102 -7.33 16.84 11.11
CA PHE A 102 -7.31 16.45 9.69
C PHE A 102 -8.51 16.93 8.88
N TYR A 103 -9.63 17.26 9.53
CA TYR A 103 -10.85 17.75 8.87
C TYR A 103 -11.34 19.10 9.42
N PRO A 104 -10.48 20.12 9.60
CA PRO A 104 -10.89 21.39 10.18
C PRO A 104 -11.87 22.19 9.30
N GLU A 105 -11.84 21.97 7.99
CA GLU A 105 -12.71 22.66 7.02
C GLU A 105 -14.05 21.94 6.81
N ASP A 106 -14.09 20.62 7.03
CA ASP A 106 -15.33 19.83 6.89
C ASP A 106 -16.23 19.92 8.12
N PHE A 107 -15.74 20.47 9.24
CA PHE A 107 -16.47 20.60 10.50
C PHE A 107 -16.38 22.02 11.06
N THR A 108 -17.53 22.66 11.25
CA THR A 108 -17.59 23.96 11.93
C THR A 108 -17.18 23.83 13.40
N LYS A 109 -16.74 24.94 14.02
CA LYS A 109 -16.39 24.97 15.45
C LYS A 109 -17.54 24.50 16.35
N GLN A 110 -18.79 24.78 15.99
CA GLN A 110 -19.95 24.33 16.76
C GLN A 110 -20.17 22.82 16.61
N GLU A 111 -20.01 22.28 15.41
CA GLU A 111 -20.10 20.83 15.17
C GLU A 111 -18.98 20.08 15.90
N GLN A 112 -17.76 20.62 15.96
CA GLN A 112 -16.66 20.01 16.73
C GLN A 112 -16.96 19.94 18.24
N ILE A 113 -17.68 20.93 18.79
CA ILE A 113 -18.15 20.91 20.19
C ILE A 113 -19.28 19.90 20.37
N HIS A 114 -20.15 19.73 19.37
CA HIS A 114 -21.29 18.80 19.43
C HIS A 114 -20.90 17.33 19.21
N LEU A 115 -19.88 17.09 18.38
CA LEU A 115 -19.43 15.77 17.95
C LEU A 115 -19.19 14.78 19.12
N PRO A 116 -18.51 15.13 20.23
CA PRO A 116 -18.32 14.22 21.36
C PRO A 116 -19.64 13.70 21.93
N TYR A 117 -20.66 14.56 22.02
CA TYR A 117 -21.97 14.18 22.54
C TYR A 117 -22.69 13.26 21.56
N GLU A 118 -22.64 13.59 20.27
CA GLU A 118 -23.25 12.75 19.23
C GLU A 118 -22.61 11.35 19.19
N LEU A 119 -21.27 11.26 19.30
CA LEU A 119 -20.53 10.00 19.36
C LEU A 119 -20.89 9.14 20.58
N GLN A 120 -21.16 9.75 21.74
CA GLN A 120 -21.60 9.01 22.92
C GLN A 120 -22.98 8.39 22.71
N HIS A 121 -23.93 9.14 22.14
CA HIS A 121 -25.25 8.61 21.84
C HIS A 121 -25.19 7.54 20.74
N TYR A 122 -24.38 7.76 19.71
CA TYR A 122 -24.11 6.80 18.65
C TYR A 122 -23.60 5.47 19.22
N ALA A 123 -22.61 5.50 20.11
CA ALA A 123 -22.03 4.29 20.69
C ALA A 123 -23.08 3.47 21.46
N VAL A 124 -23.92 4.12 22.27
CA VAL A 124 -24.95 3.41 23.04
C VAL A 124 -26.01 2.78 22.12
N ASP A 125 -26.47 3.53 21.12
CA ASP A 125 -27.54 3.10 20.23
C ASP A 125 -27.06 2.01 19.26
N ILE A 126 -25.90 2.20 18.62
CA ILE A 126 -25.40 1.28 17.60
C ILE A 126 -24.83 -0.01 18.20
N PHE A 127 -24.11 0.07 19.32
CA PHE A 127 -23.44 -1.13 19.88
C PHE A 127 -24.45 -2.12 20.48
N GLN A 128 -25.65 -1.67 20.80
CA GLN A 128 -26.73 -2.50 21.36
C GLN A 128 -27.74 -2.94 20.30
N HIS A 129 -27.62 -2.44 19.05
CA HIS A 129 -28.64 -2.67 18.04
C HIS A 129 -28.45 -4.05 17.38
N PRO A 130 -29.51 -4.90 17.32
CA PRO A 130 -29.39 -6.28 16.84
C PRO A 130 -28.90 -6.38 15.38
N ASN A 131 -29.21 -5.40 14.54
CA ASN A 131 -28.76 -5.36 13.14
C ASN A 131 -27.25 -5.08 12.96
N PHE A 132 -26.53 -4.68 14.02
CA PHE A 132 -25.13 -4.25 13.93
C PHE A 132 -24.15 -5.28 14.52
N GLY A 133 -24.64 -6.42 15.01
CA GLY A 133 -23.82 -7.47 15.63
C GLY A 133 -22.93 -8.26 14.66
N SER A 134 -23.06 -8.06 13.34
CA SER A 134 -22.31 -8.78 12.30
C SER A 134 -21.61 -7.84 11.31
N ILE A 135 -21.29 -6.61 11.71
CA ILE A 135 -20.62 -5.66 10.82
C ILE A 135 -19.12 -5.91 10.86
N PHE A 136 -18.51 -6.09 9.69
CA PHE A 136 -17.07 -6.34 9.58
C PHE A 136 -16.33 -5.18 8.92
N THR A 137 -17.03 -4.27 8.23
CA THR A 137 -16.38 -3.16 7.50
C THR A 137 -17.10 -1.83 7.66
N LEU A 138 -16.35 -0.73 7.54
CA LEU A 138 -16.90 0.63 7.51
C LEU A 138 -17.89 0.86 6.37
N SER A 139 -17.72 0.15 5.24
CA SER A 139 -18.65 0.26 4.10
C SER A 139 -20.01 -0.34 4.43
N GLU A 140 -20.03 -1.54 5.04
CA GLU A 140 -21.27 -2.17 5.53
C GLU A 140 -21.93 -1.32 6.61
N LEU A 141 -21.13 -0.75 7.53
CA LEU A 141 -21.61 0.17 8.54
C LEU A 141 -22.33 1.37 7.91
N CYS A 142 -21.71 2.03 6.93
CA CYS A 142 -22.29 3.18 6.24
C CYS A 142 -23.60 2.81 5.51
N GLN A 143 -23.66 1.62 4.89
CA GLN A 143 -24.88 1.13 4.25
C GLN A 143 -26.00 0.89 5.26
N ILE A 144 -25.73 0.19 6.36
CA ILE A 144 -26.72 -0.09 7.39
C ILE A 144 -27.21 1.20 8.06
N LEU A 145 -26.32 2.18 8.30
CA LEU A 145 -26.71 3.49 8.82
C LEU A 145 -27.68 4.22 7.88
N ALA A 146 -27.49 4.10 6.57
CA ALA A 146 -28.40 4.66 5.58
C ALA A 146 -29.74 3.93 5.55
N GLU A 147 -29.74 2.60 5.57
CA GLU A 147 -30.97 1.77 5.54
C GLU A 147 -31.82 1.92 6.80
N THR A 148 -31.18 2.06 7.97
CA THR A 148 -31.85 2.21 9.27
C THR A 148 -32.29 3.64 9.56
N GLY A 149 -31.96 4.61 8.68
CA GLY A 149 -32.22 6.03 8.90
C GLY A 149 -31.34 6.67 9.98
N LYS A 150 -30.39 5.93 10.56
CA LYS A 150 -29.47 6.40 11.59
C LYS A 150 -28.49 7.46 11.06
N ALA A 151 -28.23 7.47 9.75
CA ALA A 151 -27.47 8.53 9.08
C ALA A 151 -28.08 9.93 9.26
N VAL A 152 -29.42 10.02 9.40
CA VAL A 152 -30.11 11.30 9.65
C VAL A 152 -30.07 11.69 11.13
N ILE A 153 -30.03 10.70 12.03
CA ILE A 153 -29.98 10.88 13.48
C ILE A 153 -28.57 11.31 13.93
N TYR A 154 -27.54 10.74 13.29
CA TYR A 154 -26.13 11.01 13.58
C TYR A 154 -25.40 11.58 12.35
N PRO A 155 -25.77 12.80 11.89
CA PRO A 155 -25.24 13.37 10.66
C PRO A 155 -23.73 13.67 10.73
N LEU A 156 -23.17 13.99 11.89
CA LEU A 156 -21.74 14.28 12.04
C LEU A 156 -20.92 13.00 11.97
N VAL A 157 -21.41 11.92 12.60
CA VAL A 157 -20.76 10.61 12.58
C VAL A 157 -20.82 10.01 11.17
N ASP A 158 -21.99 10.08 10.52
CA ASP A 158 -22.17 9.61 9.14
C ASP A 158 -21.26 10.35 8.16
N ARG A 159 -21.18 11.68 8.26
CA ARG A 159 -20.25 12.50 7.46
C ARG A 159 -18.81 12.07 7.68
N LEU A 160 -18.39 11.86 8.92
CA LEU A 160 -17.03 11.44 9.24
C LEU A 160 -16.68 10.06 8.66
N ILE A 161 -17.59 9.08 8.79
CA ILE A 161 -17.39 7.74 8.21
C ILE A 161 -17.23 7.85 6.70
N ARG A 162 -18.04 8.68 6.01
CA ARG A 162 -17.90 8.91 4.56
C ARG A 162 -16.55 9.55 4.21
N LEU A 163 -16.09 10.55 4.96
CA LEU A 163 -14.78 11.17 4.74
C LEU A 163 -13.65 10.14 4.86
N VAL A 164 -13.68 9.30 5.90
CA VAL A 164 -12.69 8.23 6.10
C VAL A 164 -12.75 7.21 4.95
N LEU A 165 -13.94 6.82 4.49
CA LEU A 165 -14.10 5.91 3.35
C LEU A 165 -13.57 6.50 2.02
N THR A 166 -13.56 7.83 1.89
CA THR A 166 -13.01 8.51 0.71
C THR A 166 -11.49 8.70 0.75
N LEU A 167 -10.82 8.31 1.83
CA LEU A 167 -9.37 8.42 1.91
C LEU A 167 -8.70 7.55 0.82
N PRO A 168 -7.65 8.06 0.14
CA PRO A 168 -6.93 7.35 -0.91
C PRO A 168 -6.37 5.98 -0.48
N VAL A 169 -6.15 5.79 0.82
CA VAL A 169 -5.62 4.54 1.40
C VAL A 169 -6.68 3.44 1.43
N SER A 170 -7.96 3.80 1.58
CA SER A 170 -9.10 2.88 1.61
C SER A 170 -9.65 2.56 0.21
N THR A 171 -9.29 3.36 -0.80
CA THR A 171 -9.60 3.10 -2.21
C THR A 171 -8.35 2.58 -2.93
N ALA A 172 -8.09 1.27 -2.80
CA ALA A 172 -7.00 0.55 -3.50
C ALA A 172 -7.14 0.53 -5.04
N THR A 173 -7.74 1.55 -5.65
CA THR A 173 -8.05 1.68 -7.09
C THR A 173 -7.13 2.67 -7.80
N ILE A 174 -6.25 3.39 -7.08
CA ILE A 174 -5.29 4.33 -7.70
C ILE A 174 -4.21 3.58 -8.50
N GLU A 175 -4.03 2.28 -8.25
CA GLU A 175 -3.19 1.40 -9.07
C GLU A 175 -3.73 1.16 -10.49
N ARG A 176 -4.98 1.51 -10.81
CA ARG A 176 -5.49 1.41 -12.19
C ARG A 176 -5.12 2.62 -13.05
N ALA A 177 -5.10 3.83 -12.50
CA ALA A 177 -4.93 5.06 -13.27
C ALA A 177 -3.50 5.21 -13.84
N PHE A 178 -2.47 4.85 -13.06
CA PHE A 178 -1.06 4.99 -13.48
C PHE A 178 -0.66 4.00 -14.59
N PRO A 179 -0.95 2.68 -14.50
CA PRO A 179 -0.74 1.74 -15.60
C PRO A 179 -1.64 2.04 -16.79
N ALA A 180 -2.89 2.49 -16.58
CA ALA A 180 -3.78 2.91 -17.66
C ALA A 180 -3.20 4.08 -18.46
N MET A 181 -2.71 5.10 -17.78
CA MET A 181 -2.07 6.25 -18.42
C MET A 181 -0.81 5.84 -19.16
N ASN A 182 0.00 4.96 -18.57
CA ASN A 182 1.19 4.40 -19.22
C ASN A 182 0.81 3.58 -20.47
N ILE A 183 -0.24 2.76 -20.40
CA ILE A 183 -0.76 1.97 -21.53
C ILE A 183 -1.31 2.88 -22.63
N ILE A 184 -2.16 3.86 -22.29
CA ILE A 184 -2.77 4.77 -23.26
C ILE A 184 -1.68 5.61 -23.95
N LYS A 185 -0.77 6.23 -23.19
CA LYS A 185 0.29 7.08 -23.77
C LYS A 185 1.34 6.26 -24.54
N ASN A 186 1.80 5.14 -23.99
CA ASN A 186 2.95 4.42 -24.56
C ASN A 186 2.57 3.32 -25.56
N LYS A 187 1.44 2.61 -25.39
CA LYS A 187 1.01 1.60 -26.38
C LYS A 187 0.31 2.22 -27.59
N LEU A 188 -0.47 3.30 -27.42
CA LEU A 188 -1.13 3.97 -28.55
C LEU A 188 -0.27 5.04 -29.21
N ARG A 189 0.86 5.45 -28.59
CA ARG A 189 1.83 6.43 -29.14
C ARG A 189 1.16 7.69 -29.70
N SER A 190 0.09 8.15 -29.06
CA SER A 190 -0.72 9.24 -29.56
C SER A 190 -0.22 10.59 -29.03
N LYS A 191 -0.07 11.56 -29.95
CA LYS A 191 -0.03 12.99 -29.62
C LYS A 191 -1.49 13.41 -29.34
N MET A 192 -2.04 12.92 -28.23
CA MET A 192 -3.45 13.12 -27.87
C MET A 192 -3.62 14.46 -27.15
N ASP A 193 -4.68 15.18 -27.50
CA ASP A 193 -5.12 16.39 -26.80
C ASP A 193 -5.56 16.03 -25.37
N ASP A 194 -5.31 16.92 -24.41
CA ASP A 194 -5.48 16.65 -22.97
C ASP A 194 -6.93 16.30 -22.62
N ASP A 195 -7.91 16.89 -23.31
CA ASP A 195 -9.33 16.62 -23.08
C ASP A 195 -9.70 15.18 -23.48
N TYR A 196 -9.20 14.71 -24.62
CA TYR A 196 -9.46 13.35 -25.07
C TYR A 196 -8.75 12.31 -24.18
N LEU A 197 -7.55 12.63 -23.69
CA LEU A 197 -6.83 11.79 -22.72
C LEU A 197 -7.61 11.67 -21.42
N ARG A 198 -8.13 12.80 -20.91
CA ARG A 198 -8.95 12.83 -19.72
C ARG A 198 -10.20 11.96 -19.88
N SER A 199 -10.95 12.12 -20.96
CA SER A 199 -12.14 11.30 -21.23
C SER A 199 -11.81 9.81 -21.36
N SER A 200 -10.71 9.47 -22.02
CA SER A 200 -10.27 8.07 -22.18
C SER A 200 -9.82 7.42 -20.87
N LEU A 201 -9.14 8.19 -20.00
CA LEU A 201 -8.74 7.74 -18.67
C LEU A 201 -9.96 7.48 -17.78
N VAL A 202 -10.93 8.38 -17.79
CA VAL A 202 -12.20 8.21 -17.04
C VAL A 202 -12.91 6.93 -17.49
N LEU A 203 -13.04 6.70 -18.81
CA LEU A 203 -13.67 5.49 -19.33
C LEU A 203 -12.93 4.21 -18.90
N TYR A 204 -11.60 4.25 -18.82
CA TYR A 204 -10.80 3.09 -18.45
C TYR A 204 -10.86 2.80 -16.94
N ILE A 205 -10.78 3.84 -16.10
CA ILE A 205 -10.86 3.71 -14.64
C ILE A 205 -12.24 3.19 -14.25
N GLU A 206 -13.29 3.77 -14.83
CA GLU A 206 -14.69 3.43 -14.58
C GLU A 206 -15.22 2.35 -15.54
N ARG A 207 -14.34 1.50 -16.09
CA ARG A 207 -14.73 0.52 -17.11
C ARG A 207 -15.84 -0.43 -16.64
N GLU A 208 -15.83 -0.82 -15.36
CA GLU A 208 -16.88 -1.66 -14.77
C GLU A 208 -18.27 -1.01 -14.78
N ILE A 209 -18.32 0.33 -14.71
CA ILE A 209 -19.56 1.10 -14.83
C ILE A 209 -19.89 1.31 -16.31
N ALA A 210 -18.88 1.66 -17.13
CA ALA A 210 -19.04 1.89 -18.56
C ALA A 210 -19.55 0.64 -19.31
N GLU A 211 -19.12 -0.55 -18.92
CA GLU A 211 -19.58 -1.84 -19.49
C GLU A 211 -21.08 -2.09 -19.23
N LYS A 212 -21.66 -1.47 -18.18
CA LYS A 212 -23.10 -1.55 -17.91
C LYS A 212 -23.92 -0.59 -18.77
N ILE A 213 -23.28 0.38 -19.43
CA ILE A 213 -23.96 1.33 -20.31
C ILE A 213 -24.10 0.70 -21.70
N THR A 214 -25.33 0.39 -22.09
CA THR A 214 -25.60 -0.19 -23.42
C THR A 214 -25.57 0.89 -24.51
N THR A 215 -25.17 0.50 -25.72
CA THR A 215 -25.20 1.39 -26.89
C THR A 215 -26.60 1.93 -27.16
N TYR A 216 -27.65 1.13 -26.89
CA TYR A 216 -29.04 1.55 -27.03
C TYR A 216 -29.42 2.67 -26.04
N ALA A 217 -28.98 2.58 -24.78
CA ALA A 217 -29.20 3.63 -23.79
C ALA A 217 -28.51 4.95 -24.18
N ILE A 218 -27.32 4.87 -24.79
CA ILE A 218 -26.61 6.05 -25.30
C ILE A 218 -27.38 6.67 -26.47
N ILE A 219 -27.84 5.85 -27.43
CA ILE A 219 -28.62 6.33 -28.58
C ILE A 219 -29.92 6.99 -28.11
N ASP A 220 -30.64 6.37 -27.18
CA ASP A 220 -31.89 6.88 -26.64
C ASP A 220 -31.68 8.21 -25.88
N TYR A 221 -30.61 8.32 -25.08
CA TYR A 221 -30.22 9.58 -24.45
C TYR A 221 -29.95 10.67 -25.49
N PHE A 222 -29.19 10.39 -26.56
CA PHE A 222 -28.93 11.39 -27.60
C PHE A 222 -30.19 11.76 -28.41
N CYS A 223 -31.12 10.81 -28.58
CA CYS A 223 -32.41 11.05 -29.23
C CYS A 223 -33.35 11.92 -28.38
N THR A 224 -33.36 11.73 -27.05
CA THR A 224 -34.21 12.49 -26.12
C THR A 224 -33.62 13.86 -25.77
N THR A 225 -32.30 14.00 -25.73
CA THR A 225 -31.63 15.27 -25.39
C THR A 225 -31.56 16.25 -26.56
N LYS A 226 -31.78 15.77 -27.80
CA LYS A 226 -31.92 16.64 -28.98
C LYS A 226 -33.40 16.82 -29.36
N GLU A 227 -34.09 17.70 -28.64
CA GLU A 227 -35.10 18.53 -29.31
C GLU A 227 -34.34 19.30 -30.40
N ARG A 228 -34.43 18.82 -31.64
CA ARG A 228 -33.76 19.43 -32.79
C ARG A 228 -34.23 20.89 -32.89
N ARG A 229 -33.31 21.85 -32.75
CA ARG A 229 -33.51 23.18 -33.33
C ARG A 229 -33.70 22.97 -34.83
N VAL A 230 -34.94 23.17 -35.29
CA VAL A 230 -35.31 23.30 -36.70
C VAL A 230 -34.72 24.60 -37.23
#